data_AF-A0A969C6N0-F1
#
_entry.id   AF-A0A969C6N0-F1
#
_cell.length_a   1.000
_cell.length_b   1.000
_cell.length_c   1.000
_cell.angle_alpha   90.00
_cell.angle_beta   90.00
_cell.angle_gamma   90.00
#
_symmetry.space_group_name_H-M   'P 1'
#
loop_
_entity.id
_entity.type
_entity.pdbx_description
1 polymer ?
#
loop_
_entity_poly.entity_id
_entity_poly.type
_entity_poly.pdbx_seq_one_letter_code
_entity_poly.pdbx_strand_id
1 'polypeptide(L)'
;VQDMIRDRMPEWKSRYPGVETLNFAVMGCIVNGPGESKHADIGISLPGTGESPAAPVFIDGKKAMTLRGPTIAADFKTLVEDYIEKRFGPGGDRRRTATVAEPDRVSAGS
;
A
#
# COMPACT_ATOMS: atom_id res chain seq x y z
N VAL A 1 1.00 13.32 -3.66
CA VAL A 1 1.25 11.95 -3.13
C VAL A 1 0.77 10.88 -4.10
N GLN A 2 -0.47 10.95 -4.59
CA GLN A 2 -0.98 9.99 -5.57
C GLN A 2 -0.15 9.96 -6.87
N ASP A 3 0.20 11.13 -7.42
CA ASP A 3 1.05 11.20 -8.62
C ASP A 3 2.44 10.58 -8.39
N MET A 4 3.04 10.84 -7.23
CA MET A 4 4.33 10.26 -6.86
C MET A 4 4.31 8.72 -6.84
N ILE A 5 3.22 8.12 -6.37
CA ILE A 5 3.04 6.65 -6.43
C ILE A 5 2.97 6.22 -7.90
N ARG A 6 2.13 6.87 -8.70
CA ARG A 6 1.98 6.55 -10.12
C ARG A 6 3.29 6.64 -10.90
N ASP A 7 4.10 7.66 -10.61
CA ASP A 7 5.38 7.90 -11.27
C ASP A 7 6.47 6.89 -10.83
N ARG A 8 6.36 6.33 -9.61
CA ARG A 8 7.29 5.32 -9.09
C ARG A 8 6.94 3.88 -9.47
N MET A 9 5.67 3.60 -9.79
CA MET A 9 5.21 2.25 -10.14
C MET A 9 6.04 1.55 -11.23
N PRO A 10 6.50 2.20 -12.32
CA PRO A 10 7.33 1.54 -13.32
C PRO A 10 8.66 1.01 -12.75
N GLU A 11 9.32 1.82 -11.90
CA GLU A 11 10.58 1.45 -11.24
C GLU A 11 10.35 0.32 -10.23
N TRP A 12 9.30 0.44 -9.41
CA TRP A 12 8.97 -0.59 -8.41
C TRP A 12 8.63 -1.92 -9.05
N LYS A 13 7.85 -1.95 -10.14
CA LYS A 13 7.53 -3.21 -10.86
C LYS A 13 8.78 -3.93 -11.36
N SER A 14 9.77 -3.17 -11.81
CA SER A 14 11.04 -3.74 -12.28
C SER A 14 11.89 -4.29 -11.13
N ARG A 15 11.85 -3.66 -9.95
CA ARG A 15 12.70 -4.02 -8.81
C ARG A 15 12.06 -5.02 -7.84
N TYR A 16 10.73 -5.01 -7.76
CA TYR A 16 9.92 -5.74 -6.80
C TYR A 16 8.77 -6.45 -7.52
N PRO A 17 9.00 -7.65 -8.08
CA PRO A 17 7.94 -8.41 -8.75
C PRO A 17 6.75 -8.66 -7.82
N GLY A 18 5.54 -8.39 -8.29
CA GLY A 18 4.31 -8.52 -7.50
C GLY A 18 3.91 -7.28 -6.71
N VAL A 19 4.70 -6.20 -6.74
CA VAL A 19 4.33 -4.92 -6.11
C VAL A 19 3.04 -4.34 -6.68
N GLU A 20 2.66 -4.68 -7.93
CA GLU A 20 1.39 -4.28 -8.53
C GLU A 20 0.16 -4.85 -7.84
N THR A 21 0.33 -5.85 -6.96
CA THR A 21 -0.74 -6.40 -6.13
C THR A 21 -1.01 -5.58 -4.87
N LEU A 22 -0.14 -4.61 -4.54
CA LEU A 22 -0.35 -3.71 -3.41
C LEU A 22 -1.48 -2.72 -3.66
N ASN A 23 -2.38 -2.62 -2.70
CA ASN A 23 -3.41 -1.61 -2.68
C ASN A 23 -2.94 -0.38 -1.89
N PHE A 24 -2.63 0.69 -2.63
CA PHE A 24 -2.31 2.01 -2.07
C PHE A 24 -3.57 2.85 -1.90
N ALA A 25 -3.79 3.43 -0.72
CA ALA A 25 -4.86 4.40 -0.49
C ALA A 25 -4.33 5.80 -0.19
N VAL A 26 -4.72 6.79 -0.98
CA VAL A 26 -4.49 8.22 -0.68
C VAL A 26 -5.85 8.87 -0.49
N MET A 27 -6.23 9.12 0.76
CA MET A 27 -7.53 9.70 1.10
C MET A 27 -7.36 11.21 1.32
N GLY A 28 -7.86 12.02 0.39
CA GLY A 28 -8.05 13.46 0.59
C GLY A 28 -9.37 13.77 1.29
N CYS A 29 -9.53 15.00 1.78
CA CYS A 29 -10.76 15.48 2.42
C CYS A 29 -11.98 15.15 1.52
N ILE A 30 -13.00 14.52 2.12
CA ILE A 30 -14.14 13.79 1.52
C ILE A 30 -13.85 12.32 1.21
N VAL A 31 -14.31 11.49 2.14
CA VAL A 31 -14.54 10.05 1.97
C VAL A 31 -15.52 9.78 0.82
N ASN A 32 -15.17 8.88 -0.09
CA ASN A 32 -16.17 8.02 -0.72
C ASN A 32 -16.26 6.72 0.09
N GLY A 33 -16.91 6.82 1.25
CA GLY A 33 -17.48 5.69 1.97
C GLY A 33 -16.54 4.84 2.87
N PRO A 34 -17.12 4.15 3.87
CA PRO A 34 -16.41 3.34 4.88
C PRO A 34 -15.78 2.02 4.35
N GLY A 35 -15.76 1.80 3.02
CA GLY A 35 -15.35 0.55 2.37
C GLY A 35 -13.90 0.52 1.86
N GLU A 36 -13.39 1.61 1.28
CA GLU A 36 -12.10 1.60 0.57
C GLU A 36 -10.88 1.56 1.50
N SER A 37 -10.95 2.20 2.67
CA SER A 37 -9.82 2.28 3.62
C SER A 37 -9.52 0.94 4.31
N LYS A 38 -10.47 0.00 4.34
CA LYS A 38 -10.29 -1.33 4.98
C LYS A 38 -9.48 -2.31 4.13
N HIS A 39 -9.34 -2.05 2.82
CA HIS A 39 -8.71 -2.97 1.87
C HIS A 39 -7.30 -2.53 1.45
N ALA A 40 -6.82 -1.38 1.93
CA ALA A 40 -5.48 -0.89 1.60
C ALA A 40 -4.40 -1.58 2.45
N ASP A 41 -3.35 -2.07 1.78
CA ASP A 41 -2.13 -2.56 2.42
C ASP A 41 -1.38 -1.40 3.09
N ILE A 42 -1.36 -0.23 2.45
CA ILE A 42 -0.82 1.00 3.03
C ILE A 42 -1.58 2.23 2.52
N GLY A 43 -1.84 3.20 3.40
CA GLY A 43 -2.52 4.42 3.00
C GLY A 43 -2.30 5.61 3.93
N ILE A 44 -2.60 6.80 3.41
CA ILE A 44 -2.48 8.08 4.11
C ILE A 44 -3.76 8.89 3.97
N SER A 45 -4.19 9.51 5.07
CA SER A 45 -5.24 10.53 5.07
C SER A 45 -4.59 11.90 5.10
N LEU A 46 -4.68 12.65 4.00
CA LEU A 46 -4.12 13.98 3.89
C LEU A 46 -5.08 15.01 4.49
N PRO A 47 -4.57 16.02 5.23
CA PRO A 47 -5.40 17.08 5.78
C PRO A 47 -6.03 17.91 4.64
N GLY A 48 -7.25 18.40 4.86
CA GLY A 48 -7.89 19.38 3.99
C GLY A 48 -7.28 20.77 4.12
N THR A 49 -7.69 21.66 3.21
CA THR A 49 -7.24 23.05 3.17
C THR A 49 -7.59 23.77 4.48
N GLY A 50 -6.59 24.28 5.19
CA GLY A 50 -6.78 25.02 6.46
C GLY A 50 -6.79 24.14 7.72
N GLU A 51 -6.65 22.83 7.60
CA GLU A 51 -6.50 21.93 8.74
C GLU A 51 -5.05 21.85 9.24
N SER A 52 -4.87 21.38 10.48
CA SER A 52 -3.52 21.13 11.02
C SER A 52 -2.76 20.15 10.11
N PRO A 53 -1.46 20.38 9.83
CA PRO A 53 -0.66 19.53 8.94
C PRO A 53 -0.32 18.21 9.63
N ALA A 54 -1.32 17.35 9.77
CA ALA A 54 -1.24 16.05 10.40
C ALA A 54 -1.97 15.03 9.53
N ALA A 55 -1.25 14.00 9.11
CA ALA A 55 -1.76 13.00 8.19
C ALA A 55 -1.63 11.61 8.83
N PRO A 56 -2.73 10.99 9.28
CA PRO A 56 -2.73 9.60 9.75
C PRO A 56 -2.31 8.64 8.64
N VAL A 57 -1.43 7.70 8.99
CA VAL A 57 -0.98 6.61 8.10
C VAL A 57 -1.51 5.28 8.63
N PHE A 58 -2.02 4.47 7.71
CA PHE A 58 -2.59 3.16 7.96
C PHE A 58 -1.76 2.10 7.22
N ILE A 59 -1.49 0.98 7.88
CA ILE A 59 -0.79 -0.19 7.33
C ILE A 59 -1.62 -1.42 7.69
N ASP A 60 -1.91 -2.26 6.70
CA ASP A 60 -2.75 -3.46 6.81
C ASP A 60 -4.09 -3.15 7.52
N GLY A 61 -4.72 -2.04 7.13
CA GLY A 61 -5.99 -1.58 7.69
C GLY A 61 -5.94 -1.03 9.12
N LYS A 62 -4.76 -0.92 9.75
CA LYS A 62 -4.59 -0.40 11.12
C LYS A 62 -3.84 0.93 11.12
N LYS A 63 -4.25 1.87 11.97
CA LYS A 63 -3.51 3.12 12.17
C LYS A 63 -2.12 2.80 12.73
N ALA A 64 -1.09 3.08 11.95
CA ALA A 64 0.30 2.84 12.33
C ALA A 64 0.92 4.07 12.99
N MET A 65 0.78 5.24 12.36
CA MET A 65 1.36 6.49 12.86
C MET A 65 0.64 7.73 12.32
N THR A 66 1.16 8.91 12.62
CA THR A 66 0.66 10.18 12.09
C THR A 66 1.85 11.04 11.70
N LEU A 67 1.96 11.33 10.40
CA LEU A 67 2.97 12.22 9.86
C LEU A 67 2.55 13.67 10.10
N ARG A 68 3.51 14.56 10.32
CA ARG A 68 3.24 15.97 10.62
C ARG A 68 4.21 16.89 9.91
N GLY A 69 3.76 18.11 9.65
CA GLY A 69 4.59 19.17 9.08
C GLY A 69 4.65 19.16 7.54
N PRO A 70 5.57 19.94 6.96
CA PRO A 70 5.63 20.15 5.51
C PRO A 70 6.18 18.94 4.75
N THR A 71 6.81 18.00 5.44
CA THR A 71 7.50 16.83 4.85
C THR A 71 6.60 15.61 4.69
N ILE A 72 5.31 15.68 5.04
CA ILE A 72 4.36 14.54 5.00
C ILE A 72 4.46 13.74 3.71
N ALA A 73 4.55 14.39 2.55
CA ALA A 73 4.64 13.71 1.27
C ALA A 73 5.95 12.92 1.11
N ALA A 74 7.08 13.50 1.53
CA ALA A 74 8.38 12.85 1.48
C ALA A 74 8.48 11.72 2.51
N ASP A 75 8.03 11.95 3.72
CA ASP A 75 8.03 10.95 4.80
C ASP A 75 7.15 9.75 4.43
N PHE A 76 5.98 10.00 3.84
CA PHE A 76 5.11 8.93 3.36
C PHE A 76 5.75 8.13 2.21
N LYS A 77 6.49 8.80 1.33
CA LYS A 77 7.23 8.10 0.26
C LYS A 77 8.21 7.09 0.85
N THR A 78 9.03 7.54 1.81
CA THR A 78 10.01 6.68 2.46
C THR A 78 9.35 5.51 3.18
N LEU A 79 8.20 5.74 3.84
CA LEU A 79 7.42 4.66 4.45
C LEU A 79 6.92 3.63 3.45
N VAL A 80 6.42 4.09 2.29
CA VAL A 80 5.99 3.19 1.21
C VAL A 80 7.17 2.39 0.66
N GLU A 81 8.30 3.03 0.39
CA GLU A 81 9.50 2.37 -0.12
C GLU A 81 10.01 1.28 0.86
N ASP A 82 10.07 1.59 2.15
CA ASP A 82 10.43 0.64 3.21
C ASP A 82 9.43 -0.52 3.33
N TYR A 83 8.12 -0.24 3.23
CA TYR A 83 7.09 -1.28 3.26
C TYR A 83 7.19 -2.23 2.06
N ILE A 84 7.41 -1.69 0.86
CA ILE A 84 7.62 -2.49 -0.36
C ILE A 84 8.89 -3.33 -0.21
N GLU A 85 9.99 -2.75 0.24
CA GLU A 85 11.25 -3.47 0.41
C GLU A 85 11.13 -4.61 1.43
N LYS A 86 10.45 -4.38 2.55
CA LYS A 86 10.18 -5.44 3.54
C LYS A 86 9.28 -6.55 3.01
N ARG A 87 8.30 -6.22 2.17
CA ARG A 87 7.32 -7.21 1.67
C ARG A 87 7.79 -7.95 0.42
N PHE A 88 8.48 -7.28 -0.50
CA PHE A 88 8.85 -7.80 -1.83
C PHE A 88 10.36 -7.80 -2.09
N GLY A 89 11.17 -7.25 -1.19
CA GLY A 89 12.63 -7.28 -1.32
C GLY A 89 13.20 -8.70 -1.25
N PRO A 90 14.49 -8.88 -1.56
CA PRO A 90 15.16 -10.17 -1.54
C PRO A 90 15.21 -10.75 -0.11
N GLY A 91 14.17 -11.51 0.27
CA GLY A 91 13.97 -12.04 1.62
C GLY A 91 12.59 -11.77 2.22
N GLY A 92 11.77 -10.91 1.59
CA GLY A 92 10.36 -10.72 1.92
C GLY A 92 9.57 -12.02 1.77
N ASP A 93 8.48 -12.14 2.53
CA ASP A 93 7.67 -13.35 2.69
C ASP A 93 7.22 -13.92 1.32
N ARG A 94 8.05 -14.75 0.70
CA ARG A 94 7.75 -15.50 -0.54
C ARG A 94 6.62 -16.52 -0.34
N ARG A 95 5.99 -16.55 0.84
CA ARG A 95 5.00 -17.55 1.24
C ARG A 95 3.58 -17.11 0.93
N ARG A 96 3.30 -15.81 0.73
CA ARG A 96 1.95 -15.30 0.41
C ARG A 96 1.65 -15.07 -1.06
N THR A 97 2.64 -15.10 -1.96
CA THR A 97 2.41 -14.87 -3.40
C THR A 97 2.01 -16.12 -4.19
N ALA A 98 1.91 -17.29 -3.53
CA ALA A 98 1.58 -18.58 -4.17
C ALA A 98 0.18 -19.12 -3.82
N THR A 99 -0.79 -18.28 -3.47
CA THR A 99 -2.18 -18.75 -3.22
C THR A 99 -3.21 -17.83 -3.87
N VAL A 100 -3.13 -17.69 -5.19
CA VAL A 100 -4.31 -17.55 -6.07
C VAL A 100 -3.93 -18.20 -7.39
N ALA A 101 -4.27 -19.49 -7.53
CA ALA A 101 -4.53 -20.24 -8.77
C ALA A 101 -4.15 -21.73 -8.60
N GLU A 102 -5.00 -22.50 -7.92
CA GLU A 102 -5.11 -23.94 -8.23
C GLU A 102 -6.58 -24.35 -8.05
N PRO A 103 -7.37 -24.54 -9.13
CA PRO A 103 -8.52 -25.41 -9.06
C PRO A 103 -8.01 -26.86 -9.06
N ASP A 104 -8.22 -27.50 -7.91
CA ASP A 104 -8.13 -28.93 -7.61
C ASP A 104 -8.27 -29.83 -8.85
N ARG A 105 -7.17 -30.49 -9.25
CA ARG A 105 -7.24 -31.69 -10.08
C ARG A 105 -7.59 -32.87 -9.18
N VAL A 106 -8.87 -33.23 -9.11
CA VAL A 106 -9.25 -34.58 -8.71
C VAL A 106 -9.03 -35.53 -9.89
N SER A 107 -7.97 -36.32 -9.80
CA SER A 107 -7.86 -37.59 -10.50
C SER A 107 -8.79 -38.60 -9.83
N ALA A 108 -9.75 -39.15 -10.56
CA ALA A 108 -10.38 -40.42 -10.23
C ALA A 108 -10.32 -41.31 -11.47
N GLY A 109 -9.31 -42.17 -11.51
CA GLY A 109 -9.30 -43.36 -12.35
C GLY A 109 -9.70 -44.56 -11.49
N SER A 110 -10.68 -45.32 -11.96
CA SER A 110 -10.73 -46.79 -12.01
C SER A 110 -12.05 -47.19 -12.67
#